data_AF-A0AAV5MGV3-F1
#
_entry.id   AF-A0AAV5MGV3-F1
#
_cell.length_a   1.000
_cell.length_b   1.000
_cell.length_c   1.000
_cell.angle_alpha   90.00
_cell.angle_beta   90.00
_cell.angle_gamma   90.00
#
_symmetry.space_group_name_H-M   'P 1'
#
loop_
_entity.id
_entity.type
_entity.pdbx_description
1 polymer ?
#
loop_
_entity_poly.entity_id
_entity_poly.type
_entity_poly.pdbx_seq_one_letter_code
_entity_poly.pdbx_strand_id
1 'polypeptide(L)'
;MDENARAIIYFICWRLSTLNEKQFLRSGAVEATFQAIKNGTPEIAIEIAKVNTNILWNCTDPEDSRNMFACAVAHRQEEVAQFLYGFNARIGTNMVFTTDKDGNNLLHLAAKLAPRSYLDCIPGAALQLQSELRWFKWKALFHSSTTMIKIMVVKLLPKCLLRNTSSC
;
A
#
# COMPACT_ATOMS: atom_id res chain seq x y z
N MET A 1 -0.46 17.99 4.62
CA MET A 1 0.84 18.25 5.27
C MET A 1 1.08 19.76 5.34
N ASP A 2 1.55 20.29 6.47
CA ASP A 2 1.86 21.72 6.61
C ASP A 2 3.17 22.10 5.87
N GLU A 3 3.38 23.40 5.66
CA GLU A 3 4.50 23.93 4.88
C GLU A 3 5.86 23.65 5.51
N ASN A 4 5.95 23.66 6.84
CA ASN A 4 7.20 23.37 7.55
C ASN A 4 7.57 21.89 7.40
N ALA A 5 6.59 20.98 7.55
CA ALA A 5 6.81 19.56 7.33
C ALA A 5 7.28 19.26 5.88
N ARG A 6 6.71 19.95 4.89
CA ARG A 6 7.16 19.84 3.49
C ARG A 6 8.62 20.28 3.33
N ALA A 7 8.98 21.43 3.88
CA ALA A 7 10.35 21.94 3.80
C ALA A 7 11.37 20.96 4.40
N ILE A 8 11.04 20.34 5.53
CA ILE A 8 11.88 19.32 6.17
C ILE A 8 12.05 18.10 5.25
N ILE A 9 10.97 17.59 4.67
CA ILE A 9 11.03 16.42 3.77
C ILE A 9 11.90 16.73 2.55
N TYR A 10 11.76 17.91 1.94
CA TYR A 10 12.59 18.31 0.80
C TYR A 10 14.07 18.43 1.18
N PHE A 11 14.38 19.00 2.34
CA PHE A 11 15.76 19.06 2.83
C PHE A 11 16.36 17.67 3.05
N ILE A 12 15.59 16.75 3.66
CA ILE A 12 16.01 15.37 3.85
C ILE A 12 16.22 14.67 2.51
N CYS A 13 15.27 14.80 1.58
CA CYS A 13 15.37 14.19 0.26
C CYS A 13 16.57 14.72 -0.53
N TRP A 14 16.86 16.03 -0.40
CA TRP A 14 18.08 16.62 -0.94
C TRP A 14 19.35 16.04 -0.31
N ARG A 15 19.39 15.86 1.01
CA ARG A 15 20.53 15.20 1.66
C ARG A 15 20.70 13.76 1.17
N LEU A 16 19.60 13.01 1.06
CA LEU A 16 19.61 11.63 0.59
C LEU A 16 20.07 11.51 -0.86
N SER A 17 19.77 12.48 -1.73
CA SER A 17 20.21 12.45 -3.14
C SER A 17 21.72 12.61 -3.32
N THR A 18 22.43 13.11 -2.29
CA THR A 18 23.90 13.21 -2.30
C THR A 18 24.60 11.91 -1.89
N LEU A 19 23.86 10.90 -1.43
CA LEU A 19 24.42 9.64 -0.95
C LEU A 19 24.63 8.66 -2.11
N ASN A 20 25.70 7.86 -2.03
CA ASN A 20 25.81 6.68 -2.88
C ASN A 20 24.86 5.57 -2.42
N GLU A 21 24.72 4.51 -3.23
CA GLU A 21 23.77 3.42 -2.94
C GLU A 21 23.98 2.76 -1.56
N LYS A 22 25.23 2.43 -1.20
CA LYS A 22 25.53 1.81 0.11
C LYS A 22 25.21 2.75 1.27
N GLN A 23 25.49 4.04 1.13
CA GLN A 23 25.17 5.05 2.14
C GLN A 23 23.66 5.25 2.25
N PHE A 24 22.95 5.28 1.13
CA PHE A 24 21.50 5.40 1.10
C PHE A 24 20.84 4.23 1.84
N LEU A 25 21.25 3.00 1.55
CA LEU A 25 20.73 1.80 2.23
C LEU A 25 21.00 1.81 3.75
N ARG A 26 22.11 2.41 4.18
CA ARG A 26 22.46 2.56 5.61
C ARG A 26 21.84 3.77 6.30
N SER A 27 21.25 4.70 5.54
CA SER A 27 20.72 5.96 6.08
C SER A 27 19.41 5.81 6.87
N GLY A 28 18.78 4.63 6.82
CA GLY A 28 17.44 4.40 7.35
C GLY A 28 16.31 4.85 6.42
N ALA A 29 16.60 5.43 5.26
CA ALA A 29 15.59 5.89 4.31
C ALA A 29 14.65 4.77 3.84
N VAL A 30 15.16 3.56 3.60
CA VAL A 30 14.33 2.41 3.20
C VAL A 30 13.31 2.05 4.28
N GLU A 31 13.76 1.94 5.53
CA GLU A 31 12.89 1.67 6.68
C GLU A 31 11.86 2.78 6.86
N ALA A 32 12.30 4.04 6.79
CA ALA A 32 11.41 5.20 6.87
C ALA A 32 10.32 5.18 5.80
N THR A 33 10.65 4.75 4.57
CA THR A 33 9.65 4.59 3.49
C THR A 33 8.63 3.51 3.81
N PHE A 34 9.05 2.33 4.29
CA PHE A 34 8.11 1.28 4.69
C PHE A 34 7.21 1.73 5.84
N GLN A 35 7.77 2.37 6.87
CA GLN A 35 7.00 2.92 7.97
C GLN A 35 6.01 3.99 7.51
N ALA A 36 6.42 4.88 6.58
CA ALA A 36 5.52 5.87 6.00
C ALA A 36 4.33 5.21 5.28
N ILE A 37 4.57 4.14 4.53
CA ILE A 37 3.49 3.35 3.91
C ILE A 37 2.58 2.72 4.98
N LYS A 38 3.16 2.08 6.00
CA LYS A 38 2.39 1.39 7.06
C LYS A 38 1.51 2.36 7.87
N ASN A 39 1.99 3.58 8.07
CA ASN A 39 1.35 4.63 8.84
C ASN A 39 0.42 5.54 8.01
N GLY A 40 0.37 5.35 6.69
CA GLY A 40 -0.49 6.13 5.81
C GLY A 40 -0.04 7.57 5.59
N THR A 41 1.26 7.80 5.44
CA THR A 41 1.86 9.07 5.05
C THR A 41 2.44 9.00 3.63
N PRO A 42 1.57 8.97 2.60
CA PRO A 42 1.97 8.72 1.22
C PRO A 42 2.98 9.76 0.71
N GLU A 43 2.90 11.01 1.17
CA GLU A 43 3.79 12.08 0.73
C GLU A 43 5.25 11.80 1.08
N ILE A 44 5.52 11.32 2.31
CA ILE A 44 6.87 10.97 2.74
C ILE A 44 7.39 9.78 1.94
N ALA A 45 6.55 8.74 1.81
CA ALA A 45 6.93 7.52 1.09
C ALA A 45 7.27 7.82 -0.39
N ILE A 46 6.45 8.61 -1.06
CA ILE A 46 6.62 8.97 -2.47
C ILE A 46 7.85 9.86 -2.67
N GLU A 47 8.07 10.87 -1.82
CA GLU A 47 9.22 11.77 -1.98
C GLU A 47 10.56 11.02 -1.77
N ILE A 48 10.67 10.17 -0.74
CA ILE A 48 11.88 9.36 -0.54
C ILE A 48 12.08 8.36 -1.69
N ALA A 49 11.01 7.72 -2.15
CA ALA A 49 11.07 6.78 -3.28
C ALA A 49 11.52 7.44 -4.60
N LYS A 50 11.22 8.72 -4.81
CA LYS A 50 11.70 9.47 -5.99
C LYS A 50 13.20 9.73 -5.96
N VAL A 51 13.81 9.86 -4.76
CA VAL A 51 15.24 10.13 -4.62
C VAL A 51 16.08 8.98 -5.15
N ASN A 52 15.70 7.75 -4.80
CA ASN A 52 16.39 6.55 -5.28
C ASN A 52 15.36 5.48 -5.63
N THR A 53 15.07 5.33 -6.90
CA THR A 53 14.04 4.41 -7.39
C THR A 53 14.48 2.94 -7.32
N ASN A 54 15.78 2.64 -7.16
CA ASN A 54 16.26 1.26 -7.04
C ASN A 54 15.67 0.53 -5.83
N ILE A 55 15.34 1.27 -4.76
CA ILE A 55 14.79 0.69 -3.54
C ILE A 55 13.37 0.12 -3.72
N LEU A 56 12.67 0.52 -4.80
CA LEU A 56 11.31 0.08 -5.07
C LEU A 56 11.20 -1.43 -5.30
N TRP A 57 12.25 -2.03 -5.90
CA TRP A 57 12.30 -3.47 -6.21
C TRP A 57 13.47 -4.22 -5.58
N ASN A 58 14.54 -3.52 -5.17
CA ASN A 58 15.71 -4.17 -4.52
C ASN A 58 15.59 -4.28 -3.00
N CYS A 59 14.58 -3.66 -2.39
CA CYS A 59 14.38 -3.68 -0.96
C CYS A 59 13.03 -4.29 -0.61
N THR A 60 13.01 -5.07 0.46
CA THR A 60 11.83 -5.67 1.03
C THR A 60 11.68 -5.27 2.49
N ASP A 61 10.43 -5.19 2.92
CA ASP A 61 10.07 -5.00 4.31
C ASP A 61 10.66 -6.15 5.15
N PRO A 62 11.43 -5.87 6.22
CA PRO A 62 12.06 -6.92 7.03
C PRO A 62 11.05 -7.85 7.70
N GLU A 63 9.85 -7.36 8.02
CA GLU A 63 8.85 -8.13 8.74
C GLU A 63 8.15 -9.12 7.81
N ASP A 64 7.68 -8.68 6.65
CA ASP A 64 6.84 -9.48 5.76
C ASP A 64 7.51 -9.89 4.43
N SER A 65 8.75 -9.47 4.18
CA SER A 65 9.44 -9.66 2.89
C SER A 65 8.67 -9.11 1.69
N ARG A 66 7.89 -8.05 1.90
CA ARG A 66 7.11 -7.37 0.85
C ARG A 66 7.93 -6.25 0.23
N ASN A 67 7.94 -6.13 -1.10
CA ASN A 67 8.41 -4.90 -1.73
C ASN A 67 7.46 -3.73 -1.43
N MET A 68 7.85 -2.50 -1.78
CA MET A 68 7.06 -1.30 -1.47
C MET A 68 5.66 -1.33 -2.10
N PHE A 69 5.52 -1.95 -3.28
CA PHE A 69 4.23 -2.04 -3.96
C PHE A 69 3.27 -3.00 -3.26
N ALA A 70 3.76 -4.18 -2.88
CA ALA A 70 3.03 -5.15 -2.09
C ALA A 70 2.66 -4.59 -0.71
N CYS A 71 3.56 -3.82 -0.08
CA CYS A 71 3.29 -3.13 1.18
C CYS A 71 2.16 -2.10 1.01
N ALA A 72 2.21 -1.24 -0.01
CA ALA A 72 1.17 -0.25 -0.29
C ALA A 72 -0.21 -0.88 -0.50
N VAL A 73 -0.27 -2.00 -1.22
CA VAL A 73 -1.52 -2.76 -1.43
C VAL A 73 -2.03 -3.39 -0.13
N ALA A 74 -1.15 -3.97 0.67
CA ALA A 74 -1.53 -4.54 1.96
C ALA A 74 -2.10 -3.47 2.90
N HIS A 75 -1.50 -2.27 2.93
CA HIS A 75 -1.86 -1.17 3.85
C HIS A 75 -2.87 -0.16 3.29
N ARG A 76 -3.54 -0.46 2.15
CA ARG A 76 -4.56 0.42 1.54
C ARG A 76 -4.07 1.81 1.16
N GLN A 77 -2.79 1.93 0.81
CA GLN A 77 -2.18 3.20 0.41
C GLN A 77 -2.33 3.42 -1.09
N GLU A 78 -3.49 3.93 -1.49
CA GLU A 78 -3.88 4.13 -2.89
C GLU A 78 -2.89 5.00 -3.67
N GLU A 79 -2.52 6.15 -3.12
CA GLU A 79 -1.63 7.12 -3.78
C GLU A 79 -0.23 6.52 -4.02
N VAL A 80 0.32 5.82 -3.02
CA VAL A 80 1.60 5.14 -3.16
C VAL A 80 1.50 4.01 -4.18
N ALA A 81 0.44 3.19 -4.11
CA ALA A 81 0.23 2.11 -5.06
C ALA A 81 0.11 2.64 -6.51
N GLN A 82 -0.60 3.74 -6.73
CA GLN A 82 -0.74 4.37 -8.03
C GLN A 82 0.61 4.89 -8.56
N PHE A 83 1.36 5.58 -7.70
CA PHE A 83 2.70 6.08 -8.04
C PHE A 83 3.63 4.92 -8.48
N LEU A 84 3.66 3.84 -7.70
CA LEU A 84 4.49 2.67 -7.98
C LEU A 84 4.04 1.91 -9.22
N TYR A 85 2.73 1.80 -9.47
CA TYR A 85 2.20 1.19 -10.67
C TYR A 85 2.57 1.97 -11.93
N GLY A 86 2.43 3.31 -11.91
CA GLY A 86 2.85 4.17 -13.01
C GLY A 86 4.35 4.08 -13.28
N PHE A 87 5.16 3.98 -12.21
CA PHE A 87 6.60 3.75 -12.34
C PHE A 87 6.89 2.38 -12.97
N ASN A 88 6.24 1.31 -12.51
CA ASN A 88 6.38 -0.05 -13.05
C ASN A 88 6.08 -0.11 -14.54
N ALA A 89 4.97 0.50 -14.96
CA ALA A 89 4.53 0.53 -16.35
C ALA A 89 5.54 1.25 -17.26
N ARG A 90 6.23 2.26 -16.75
CA ARG A 90 7.24 3.02 -17.51
C ARG A 90 8.57 2.28 -17.64
N ILE A 91 9.00 1.57 -16.60
CA ILE A 91 10.34 0.96 -16.54
C ILE A 91 10.31 -0.55 -16.89
N GLY A 92 9.14 -1.20 -16.87
CA GLY A 92 9.00 -2.61 -17.22
C GLY A 92 9.52 -3.57 -16.14
N THR A 93 9.38 -3.20 -14.86
CA THR A 93 9.86 -4.02 -13.73
C THR A 93 8.87 -5.14 -13.34
N ASN A 94 9.36 -6.16 -12.63
CA ASN A 94 8.55 -7.29 -12.13
C ASN A 94 7.97 -7.06 -10.72
N MET A 95 7.73 -5.81 -10.31
CA MET A 95 7.27 -5.52 -8.93
C MET A 95 5.94 -6.22 -8.56
N VAL A 96 5.11 -6.51 -9.56
CA VAL A 96 3.79 -7.15 -9.43
C VAL A 96 3.90 -8.67 -9.17
N PHE A 97 5.00 -9.31 -9.59
CA PHE A 97 5.14 -10.77 -9.57
C PHE A 97 5.87 -11.31 -8.32
N THR A 98 6.00 -10.49 -7.28
CA THR A 98 6.66 -10.88 -6.03
C THR A 98 5.70 -11.60 -5.08
N THR A 99 6.26 -12.38 -4.16
CA THR A 99 5.54 -13.04 -3.06
C THR A 99 6.12 -12.58 -1.74
N ASP A 100 5.27 -12.47 -0.72
CA ASP A 100 5.70 -12.22 0.65
C ASP A 100 6.26 -13.49 1.33
N LYS A 101 6.74 -13.38 2.57
CA LYS A 101 7.31 -14.51 3.32
C LYS A 101 6.37 -15.73 3.45
N ASP A 102 5.07 -15.51 3.35
CA ASP A 102 4.03 -16.55 3.48
C ASP A 102 3.57 -17.05 2.10
N GLY A 103 4.23 -16.64 1.02
CA GLY A 103 3.86 -16.99 -0.35
C GLY A 103 2.65 -16.21 -0.90
N ASN A 104 2.19 -15.15 -0.23
CA ASN A 104 1.09 -14.34 -0.74
C ASN A 104 1.60 -13.44 -1.88
N ASN A 105 1.04 -13.62 -3.07
CA ASN A 105 1.20 -12.65 -4.16
C ASN A 105 0.34 -11.40 -3.93
N LEU A 106 0.52 -10.38 -4.78
CA LEU A 106 -0.19 -9.11 -4.69
C LEU A 106 -1.72 -9.26 -4.64
N LEU A 107 -2.28 -10.25 -5.35
CA LEU A 107 -3.72 -10.49 -5.37
C LEU A 107 -4.22 -11.05 -4.04
N HIS A 108 -3.45 -11.93 -3.39
CA HIS A 108 -3.77 -12.38 -2.04
C HIS A 108 -3.75 -11.21 -1.05
N LEU A 109 -2.73 -10.36 -1.10
CA LEU A 109 -2.62 -9.15 -0.25
C LEU A 109 -3.77 -8.17 -0.50
N ALA A 110 -4.18 -8.05 -1.76
CA ALA A 110 -5.31 -7.24 -2.17
C ALA A 110 -6.65 -7.72 -1.59
N ALA A 111 -6.79 -9.02 -1.38
CA ALA A 111 -8.00 -9.68 -0.89
C ALA A 111 -8.05 -9.79 0.64
N LYS A 112 -6.88 -9.82 1.31
CA LYS A 112 -6.78 -9.84 2.76
C LYS A 112 -7.42 -8.59 3.35
N LEU A 113 -8.09 -8.75 4.49
CA LEU A 113 -8.63 -7.63 5.27
C LEU A 113 -7.52 -6.61 5.58
N ALA A 114 -7.85 -5.32 5.50
CA ALA A 114 -6.90 -4.27 5.83
C ALA A 114 -6.32 -4.41 7.25
N PRO A 115 -5.08 -3.95 7.48
CA PRO A 115 -4.47 -3.92 8.80
C PRO A 115 -5.31 -3.12 9.79
N ARG A 116 -5.22 -3.49 11.08
CA ARG A 116 -5.90 -2.75 12.15
C ARG A 116 -5.51 -1.27 12.20
N SER A 117 -4.24 -0.93 11.92
CA SER A 117 -3.79 0.46 11.85
C SER A 117 -4.57 1.31 10.85
N TYR A 118 -5.13 0.70 9.80
CA TYR A 118 -6.01 1.37 8.85
C TYR A 118 -7.48 1.35 9.31
N LEU A 119 -7.96 0.20 9.80
CA LEU A 119 -9.36 0.02 10.19
C LEU A 119 -9.73 0.82 11.45
N ASP A 120 -8.82 0.92 12.41
CA ASP A 120 -9.06 1.62 13.68
C ASP A 120 -9.17 3.14 13.48
N CYS A 121 -8.59 3.68 12.40
CA CYS A 121 -8.79 5.07 11.96
C CYS A 121 -10.19 5.32 11.38
N ILE A 122 -10.95 4.26 11.07
CA ILE A 122 -12.29 4.36 10.49
C ILE A 122 -13.33 4.03 11.56
N PRO A 123 -14.20 4.99 11.93
CA PRO A 123 -15.16 4.78 13.01
C PRO A 123 -16.27 3.82 12.59
N GLY A 124 -16.40 2.69 13.29
CA GLY A 124 -17.53 1.78 13.16
C GLY A 124 -17.47 0.80 11.97
N ALA A 125 -18.04 -0.39 12.19
CA ALA A 125 -17.95 -1.51 11.24
C ALA A 125 -18.56 -1.22 9.86
N ALA A 126 -19.64 -0.42 9.82
CA ALA A 126 -20.29 -0.07 8.55
C ALA A 126 -19.38 0.79 7.66
N LEU A 127 -18.63 1.74 8.24
CA LEU A 127 -17.70 2.59 7.48
C LEU A 127 -16.43 1.82 7.11
N GLN A 128 -15.94 0.93 7.97
CA GLN A 128 -14.84 0.02 7.63
C GLN A 128 -15.17 -0.83 6.40
N LEU A 129 -16.37 -1.42 6.36
CA LEU A 129 -16.83 -2.20 5.20
C LEU A 129 -16.98 -1.33 3.93
N GLN A 130 -17.50 -0.11 4.06
CA GLN A 130 -17.61 0.81 2.92
C GLN A 130 -16.25 1.21 2.35
N SER A 131 -15.25 1.44 3.19
CA SER A 131 -13.88 1.74 2.76
C SER A 131 -13.24 0.55 2.05
N GLU A 132 -13.40 -0.67 2.56
CA GLU A 132 -12.94 -1.88 1.87
C GLU A 132 -13.64 -2.05 0.51
N LEU A 133 -14.96 -1.80 0.43
CA LEU A 133 -15.68 -1.81 -0.86
C LEU A 133 -15.15 -0.76 -1.84
N ARG A 134 -14.79 0.44 -1.37
CA ARG A 134 -14.20 1.49 -2.21
C ARG A 134 -12.84 1.06 -2.75
N TRP A 135 -11.99 0.47 -1.91
CA TRP A 135 -10.71 -0.11 -2.30
C TRP A 135 -10.87 -1.21 -3.36
N PHE A 136 -11.88 -2.08 -3.23
CA PHE A 136 -12.18 -3.08 -4.26
C PHE A 136 -12.65 -2.47 -5.57
N LYS A 137 -13.49 -1.42 -5.53
CA LYS A 137 -13.94 -0.70 -6.73
C LYS A 137 -12.80 -0.01 -7.46
N TRP A 138 -11.89 0.63 -6.71
CA TRP A 138 -10.68 1.22 -7.28
C TRP A 138 -9.91 0.20 -8.11
N LYS A 139 -9.69 -1.01 -7.58
CA LYS A 139 -9.00 -2.10 -8.30
C LYS A 139 -9.72 -2.59 -9.55
N ALA A 140 -11.05 -2.63 -9.53
CA ALA A 140 -11.84 -3.01 -10.69
C ALA A 140 -11.64 -2.05 -11.88
N LEU A 141 -11.26 -0.79 -11.64
CA LEU A 141 -10.95 0.18 -12.69
C LEU A 141 -9.56 -0.04 -13.32
N PHE A 142 -8.62 -0.67 -12.60
CA PHE A 142 -7.29 -1.00 -13.12
C PHE A 142 -7.22 -2.35 -13.85
N HIS A 143 -8.26 -3.19 -13.77
CA HIS A 143 -8.33 -4.48 -14.46
C HIS A 143 -9.67 -4.64 -15.19
N SER A 144 -9.67 -4.41 -16.49
CA SER A 144 -10.65 -4.99 -17.41
C SER A 144 -10.41 -6.51 -17.50
N SER A 145 -10.87 -7.27 -16.49
CA SER A 145 -11.19 -8.69 -16.66
C SER A 145 -12.03 -9.23 -15.50
N THR A 146 -13.18 -9.78 -15.85
CA THR A 146 -14.45 -9.84 -15.10
C THR A 146 -14.59 -10.98 -14.07
N THR A 147 -13.51 -11.59 -13.59
CA THR A 147 -13.61 -12.82 -12.78
C THR A 147 -13.40 -12.62 -11.27
N MET A 148 -12.64 -11.60 -10.84
CA MET A 148 -12.29 -11.41 -9.41
C MET A 148 -13.43 -10.84 -8.55
N ILE A 149 -14.33 -10.06 -9.13
CA ILE A 149 -15.42 -9.36 -8.39
C ILE A 149 -16.44 -10.36 -7.80
N LYS A 150 -16.71 -11.48 -8.49
CA LYS A 150 -17.71 -12.47 -8.04
C LYS A 150 -17.28 -13.28 -6.81
N ILE A 151 -15.97 -13.52 -6.59
CA ILE A 151 -15.50 -14.37 -5.49
C ILE A 151 -15.36 -13.59 -4.17
N MET A 152 -14.96 -12.32 -4.22
CA MET A 152 -14.75 -11.51 -3.00
C MET A 152 -16.06 -10.98 -2.40
N VAL A 153 -17.02 -10.56 -3.22
CA VAL A 153 -18.34 -10.09 -2.73
C VAL A 153 -19.07 -11.19 -1.96
N VAL A 154 -18.93 -12.46 -2.38
CA VAL A 154 -19.66 -13.58 -1.77
C VAL A 154 -19.02 -14.09 -0.46
N LYS A 155 -17.71 -13.93 -0.26
CA LYS A 155 -17.01 -14.46 0.93
C LYS A 155 -16.79 -13.45 2.07
N LEU A 156 -16.73 -12.15 1.77
CA LEU A 156 -16.39 -11.11 2.76
C LEU A 156 -17.58 -10.28 3.25
N LEU A 157 -18.79 -10.49 2.70
CA LEU A 157 -20.01 -9.96 3.29
C LEU A 157 -20.25 -10.66 4.64
N PRO A 158 -20.22 -9.96 5.78
CA PRO A 158 -20.60 -10.55 7.04
C PRO A 158 -22.04 -11.05 6.93
N LYS A 159 -22.31 -12.28 7.40
CA LYS A 159 -23.69 -12.80 7.56
C LYS A 159 -24.60 -11.86 8.39
N CYS A 160 -24.01 -10.87 9.06
CA CYS A 160 -24.67 -9.77 9.77
C CYS A 160 -25.53 -8.87 8.87
N LEU A 161 -25.26 -8.77 7.56
CA LEU A 161 -26.09 -7.98 6.63
C LEU A 161 -27.31 -8.73 6.07
N LEU A 162 -27.48 -10.02 6.39
CA LEU A 162 -28.60 -10.85 5.94
C LEU A 162 -29.56 -11.29 7.06
N ARG A 163 -29.35 -10.83 8.30
CA ARG A 163 -30.28 -11.03 9.40
C ARG A 163 -30.41 -9.75 10.21
N ASN A 164 -31.42 -8.94 9.87
CA ASN A 164 -32.29 -8.27 10.85
C ASN A 164 -33.35 -7.41 10.13
N THR A 165 -34.35 -8.09 9.60
CA THR A 165 -35.74 -7.62 9.64
C THR A 165 -36.60 -8.82 10.03
N SER A 166 -36.58 -9.20 11.31
CA SER A 166 -37.64 -9.98 11.95
C SER A 166 -37.45 -9.94 13.47
N SER A 167 -38.34 -9.19 14.13
CA SER A 167 -38.77 -9.30 15.55
C SER A 167 -37.72 -9.40 16.66
N CYS A 168 -37.52 -8.29 17.38
CA CYS A 168 -38.01 -8.04 18.75
C CYS A 168 -37.35 -6.77 19.30
#